data_AF-A0A139NIT3-F1
#
_entry.id   AF-A0A139NIT3-F1
#
_cell.length_a   1.000
_cell.length_b   1.000
_cell.length_c   1.000
_cell.angle_alpha   90.00
_cell.angle_beta   90.00
_cell.angle_gamma   90.00
#
_symmetry.space_group_name_H-M   'P 1'
#
loop_
_entity.id
_entity.type
_entity.pdbx_description
1 polymer ?
#
loop_
_entity_poly.entity_id
_entity_poly.type
_entity_poly.pdbx_seq_one_letter_code
_entity_poly.pdbx_strand_id
1 'polypeptide(L)' 'MAQAVKKHGSKGLIMGIARLLRCHPWAKAGADPVPDHFSLKRQPAADKDLSKF' A
#
# COMPACT_ATOMS: atom_id res chain seq x y z
N MET A 1 0.74 0.88 -8.48
CA MET A 1 2.03 0.14 -8.46
C MET A 1 3.22 0.96 -8.96
N ALA A 2 3.13 1.64 -10.10
CA ALA A 2 4.24 2.47 -10.64
C ALA A 2 4.77 3.53 -9.65
N GLN A 3 3.87 4.16 -8.87
CA GLN A 3 4.24 5.13 -7.84
C GLN A 3 5.11 4.51 -6.72
N ALA A 4 4.88 3.26 -6.34
CA ALA A 4 5.68 2.57 -5.33
C ALA A 4 7.09 2.24 -5.81
N VAL A 5 7.25 1.88 -7.09
CA VAL A 5 8.57 1.63 -7.70
C VAL A 5 9.37 2.94 -7.78
N LYS A 6 8.73 4.07 -8.15
CA LYS A 6 9.40 5.37 -8.15
C LYS A 6 9.83 5.84 -6.75
N LYS A 7 9.01 5.59 -5.72
CA LYS A 7 9.29 6.00 -4.34
C LYS A 7 10.27 5.08 -3.60
N HIS A 8 10.27 3.78 -3.88
CA HIS A 8 10.97 2.77 -3.07
C HIS A 8 11.89 1.84 -3.88
N GLY A 9 12.02 2.03 -5.19
CA GLY A 9 12.87 1.20 -6.06
C GLY A 9 12.49 -0.29 -5.98
N SER A 10 13.49 -1.14 -5.69
CA SER A 10 13.33 -2.60 -5.56
C SER A 10 12.30 -3.01 -4.50
N LYS A 11 12.15 -2.23 -3.42
CA LYS A 11 11.13 -2.48 -2.39
C LYS A 11 9.70 -2.22 -2.90
N GLY A 12 9.53 -1.36 -3.89
CA GLY A 12 8.26 -1.13 -4.58
C GLY A 12 7.80 -2.35 -5.39
N LEU A 13 8.74 -3.13 -5.92
CA LEU A 13 8.46 -4.39 -6.61
C LEU A 13 7.92 -5.45 -5.62
N ILE A 14 8.57 -5.59 -4.46
CA ILE A 14 8.13 -6.50 -3.39
C ILE A 14 6.72 -6.15 -2.90
N MET A 15 6.41 -4.85 -2.77
CA MET A 15 5.06 -4.38 -2.44
C MET A 15 4.01 -4.69 -3.51
N GLY A 16 4.38 -4.71 -4.79
CA GLY A 16 3.50 -5.08 -5.90
C GLY A 16 3.26 -6.59 -5.94
N ILE A 17 4.32 -7.38 -5.80
CA ILE A 17 4.26 -8.85 -5.74
C ILE A 17 3.42 -9.31 -4.55
N ALA A 18 3.61 -8.70 -3.37
CA ALA A 18 2.80 -8.98 -2.19
C ALA A 18 1.30 -8.68 -2.41
N ARG A 19 0.95 -7.62 -3.18
CA ARG A 19 -0.44 -7.32 -3.55
C ARG A 19 -1.02 -8.39 -4.49
N LEU A 20 -0.24 -8.89 -5.45
CA LEU A 20 -0.67 -9.96 -6.35
C LEU A 20 -0.88 -11.28 -5.60
N LEU A 21 0.06 -11.68 -4.73
CA LEU A 21 -0.04 -12.88 -3.89
C LEU A 21 -1.24 -12.84 -2.92
N ARG A 22 -1.70 -11.64 -2.53
CA ARG A 22 -2.84 -11.44 -1.64
C ARG A 22 -4.16 -11.23 -2.38
N CYS A 23 -4.12 -11.20 -3.71
CA CYS A 23 -5.29 -11.00 -4.55
C CYS A 23 -6.06 -12.34 -4.64
N HIS A 24 -7.13 -12.45 -3.88
CA HIS A 24 -8.06 -13.57 -3.94
C HIS A 24 -9.48 -12.99 -4.10
N PRO A 25 -10.41 -13.64 -4.81
CA PRO A 25 -11.77 -13.12 -5.03
C PRO A 25 -12.56 -12.80 -3.75
N TRP A 26 -12.18 -13.38 -2.61
CA TRP A 26 -12.74 -13.05 -1.29
C TRP A 26 -12.00 -11.95 -0.52
N ALA A 27 -10.91 -11.41 -1.05
CA ALA A 27 -10.21 -10.30 -0.43
C ALA A 27 -10.99 -9.00 -0.64
N LYS A 28 -11.36 -8.32 0.45
CA LYS A 28 -11.98 -6.98 0.38
C LYS A 28 -11.06 -6.03 -0.39
N ALA A 29 -11.56 -5.52 -1.51
CA ALA A 29 -10.95 -4.42 -2.23
C ALA A 29 -10.94 -3.19 -1.33
N GLY A 30 -9.79 -2.54 -1.20
CA GLY A 30 -9.62 -1.33 -0.41
C GLY A 30 -8.48 -0.51 -1.01
N ALA A 31 -8.56 0.81 -0.85
CA ALA A 31 -7.47 1.68 -1.24
C ALA A 31 -6.22 1.34 -0.42
N ASP A 32 -5.11 0.98 -1.10
CA ASP A 32 -3.83 0.65 -0.46
C ASP A 32 -2.82 1.76 -0.83
N PRO A 33 -2.91 2.94 -0.17
CA PRO A 33 -2.04 4.07 -0.47
C PRO A 33 -0.58 3.69 -0.23
N VAL A 34 0.31 4.20 -1.08
CA VAL A 34 1.75 3.92 -0.97
C VAL A 34 2.34 4.77 0.17
N PRO A 35 2.83 4.16 1.27
CA PRO A 35 3.42 4.92 2.37
C PRO A 35 4.75 5.57 1.96
N ASP A 36 5.13 6.65 2.65
CA ASP A 36 6.43 7.30 2.47
C ASP A 36 7.61 6.46 2.99
N HIS A 37 7.34 5.53 3.91
CA HIS A 37 8.30 4.54 4.40
C HIS A 37 7.82 3.12 4.09
N PHE A 38 8.76 2.24 3.72
CA PHE A 38 8.45 0.86 3.36
C PHE A 38 7.81 0.09 4.53
N SER A 39 6.53 -0.27 4.39
CA SER A 39 5.79 -1.12 5.32
C SER A 39 4.85 -2.07 4.57
N LEU A 40 5.02 -3.39 4.77
CA LEU A 40 4.18 -4.42 4.14
C LEU A 40 2.87 -4.69 4.90
N LYS A 41 2.62 -3.98 5.99
CA LYS A 41 1.33 -4.04 6.71
C LYS A 41 0.29 -3.22 5.96
N ARG A 42 -0.92 -3.78 5.83
CA ARG A 42 -2.09 -3.02 5.40
C ARG A 42 -2.27 -1.88 6.40
N GLN A 43 -2.05 -0.65 5.96
CA GLN A 43 -2.52 0.49 6.72
C GLN A 43 -4.05 0.44 6.66
N PRO A 44 -4.77 0.30 7.80
CA PRO A 44 -6.17 0.69 7.82
C PRO A 44 -6.19 2.14 7.32
N ALA A 45 -7.18 2.49 6.48
CA ALA A 45 -7.30 3.83 5.90
C ALA A 45 -7.05 4.84 7.01
N ALA A 46 -5.83 5.36 7.06
CA ALA A 46 -5.41 6.26 8.10
C ALA A 46 -6.00 7.57 7.63
N ASP A 47 -7.21 7.82 8.09
CA ASP A 47 -7.69 9.16 8.37
C ASP A 47 -6.54 9.90 9.06
N LYS A 48 -5.73 10.59 8.28
CA LYS A 48 -4.70 11.52 8.73
C LYS A 48 -5.09 12.95 8.37
N ASP A 49 -6.35 13.17 8.00
CA ASP A 49 -6.91 14.50 7.80
C ASP A 49 -7.76 14.97 9.00
N LEU A 50 -8.17 14.07 9.90
CA LEU A 50 -8.84 14.43 11.17
C LEU A 50 -7.87 14.79 12.31
N SER A 51 -6.76 15.46 11.99
CA SER A 51 -5.95 16.16 13.01
C SER A 51 -5.71 17.63 12.65
N LYS A 52 -6.56 18.20 11.78
CA LYS A 52 -6.55 19.62 11.41
C LYS A 52 -7.87 20.35 11.70
N PHE A 53 -8.70 19.80 12.59
CA PHE A 53 -9.80 20.51 13.24
C PHE A 53 -9.61 20.47 14.75
#